data_AF-A0A7V7T284-F1
#
_entry.id   AF-A0A7V7T284-F1
#
_cell.length_a   1.000
_cell.length_b   1.000
_cell.length_c   1.000
_cell.angle_alpha   90.00
_cell.angle_beta   90.00
_cell.angle_gamma   90.00
#
_symmetry.space_group_name_H-M   'P 1'
#
loop_
_entity.id
_entity.type
_entity.pdbx_description
1 polymer ?
#
loop_
_entity_poly.entity_id
_entity_poly.type
_entity_poly.pdbx_seq_one_letter_code
_entity_poly.pdbx_strand_id
1 'polypeptide(L)'
;MATLDAIALSIFQAFDERGAAGSKQRRLHLFSGHDLERWLLKALCGLASSNSFVLDRHADLSIPKYWLDILFSGTQFPDGQGLYVCRSKGHEFKGPSGLAIQAIISGHGRLTGIGFKICGYELVLSMSGFSSRRFDGREFAYRPLELYATANDFEKSIVFSWDGQADLGTIAVSLGET
;
A
#
# COMPACT_ATOMS: atom_id res chain seq x y z
N MET A 1 8.96 17.85 10.37
CA MET A 1 8.39 16.90 9.41
C MET A 1 9.37 15.75 9.27
N ALA A 2 8.94 14.51 9.53
CA ALA A 2 9.75 13.34 9.19
C ALA A 2 9.87 13.23 7.66
N THR A 3 10.98 12.70 7.15
CA THR A 3 11.12 12.43 5.72
C THR A 3 10.20 11.26 5.34
N LEU A 4 9.71 11.23 4.09
CA LEU A 4 8.88 10.11 3.61
C LEU A 4 9.58 8.74 3.78
N ASP A 5 10.92 8.72 3.68
CA ASP A 5 11.69 7.50 3.86
C ASP A 5 11.75 7.04 5.33
N ALA A 6 11.77 7.97 6.29
CA ALA A 6 11.70 7.63 7.71
C ALA A 6 10.32 7.02 8.06
N ILE A 7 9.25 7.57 7.49
CA ILE A 7 7.89 7.04 7.65
C ILE A 7 7.80 5.63 7.07
N ALA A 8 8.36 5.41 5.88
CA ALA A 8 8.43 4.09 5.28
C ALA A 8 9.18 3.11 6.18
N LEU A 9 10.35 3.47 6.70
CA LEU A 9 11.09 2.60 7.60
C LEU A 9 10.23 2.18 8.82
N SER A 10 9.53 3.12 9.45
CA SER A 10 8.65 2.81 10.58
C SER A 10 7.46 1.93 10.19
N ILE A 11 6.89 2.12 8.99
CA ILE A 11 5.80 1.27 8.48
C ILE A 11 6.30 -0.15 8.19
N PHE A 12 7.47 -0.31 7.58
CA PHE A 12 8.07 -1.63 7.34
C PHE A 12 8.37 -2.36 8.65
N GLN A 13 8.85 -1.64 9.66
CA GLN A 13 9.04 -2.18 11.00
C GLN A 13 7.71 -2.60 11.67
N ALA A 14 6.63 -1.85 11.44
CA ALA A 14 5.30 -2.22 11.91
C ALA A 14 4.73 -3.45 11.17
N PHE A 15 5.06 -3.62 9.89
CA PHE A 15 4.69 -4.82 9.13
C PHE A 15 5.53 -6.05 9.52
N ASP A 16 6.78 -5.87 9.94
CA ASP A 16 7.63 -6.98 10.39
C ASP A 16 7.11 -7.60 11.71
N GLU A 17 6.86 -8.91 11.67
CA GLU A 17 6.26 -9.68 12.76
C GLU A 17 7.26 -10.59 13.47
N ARG A 18 8.51 -10.64 12.99
CA ARG A 18 9.54 -11.53 13.53
C ARG A 18 9.82 -11.30 15.02
N GLY A 19 9.49 -10.12 15.56
CA GLY A 19 9.59 -9.80 16.98
C GLY A 19 8.28 -9.89 17.77
N ALA A 20 7.18 -10.35 17.17
CA ALA A 20 5.87 -10.42 17.82
C ALA A 20 5.52 -11.85 18.28
N ALA A 21 5.96 -12.87 17.55
CA ALA A 21 5.75 -14.27 17.91
C ALA A 21 6.31 -14.57 19.32
N GLY A 22 5.49 -15.18 20.17
CA GLY A 22 5.76 -15.53 21.56
C GLY A 22 5.62 -14.39 22.57
N SER A 23 5.39 -13.15 22.14
CA SER A 23 5.44 -11.99 23.04
C SER A 23 4.16 -11.77 23.85
N LYS A 24 3.00 -12.32 23.44
CA LYS A 24 1.66 -12.00 24.01
C LYS A 24 1.34 -10.50 24.03
N GLN A 25 2.09 -9.70 23.28
CA GLN A 25 1.94 -8.24 23.27
C GLN A 25 0.87 -7.82 22.29
N ARG A 26 0.07 -6.83 22.71
CA ARG A 26 -0.78 -6.03 21.84
C ARG A 26 0.03 -4.84 21.35
N ARG A 27 0.13 -4.66 20.03
CA ARG A 27 0.84 -3.51 19.42
C ARG A 27 -0.13 -2.65 18.63
N LEU A 28 -0.10 -1.35 18.89
CA LEU A 28 -0.85 -0.35 18.15
C LEU A 28 0.14 0.62 17.51
N HIS A 29 0.06 0.75 16.19
CA HIS A 29 0.85 1.71 15.42
C HIS A 29 -0.11 2.72 14.77
N LEU A 30 0.23 4.01 14.84
CA LEU A 30 -0.54 5.08 14.22
C LEU A 30 0.32 5.77 13.16
N PHE A 31 -0.20 5.87 11.94
CA PHE A 31 0.47 6.52 10.82
C PHE A 31 -0.45 7.51 10.10
N SER A 32 0.16 8.51 9.48
CA SER A 32 -0.50 9.35 8.48
C SER A 32 -0.68 8.54 7.20
N GLY A 33 -1.93 8.27 6.81
CA GLY A 33 -2.22 7.56 5.57
C GLY A 33 -1.74 8.34 4.34
N HIS A 34 -1.85 9.67 4.38
CA HIS A 34 -1.40 10.56 3.30
C HIS A 34 0.12 10.49 3.06
N ASP A 35 0.90 10.30 4.12
CA ASP A 35 2.35 10.17 3.98
C ASP A 35 2.74 8.81 3.39
N LEU A 36 2.00 7.75 3.74
CA LEU A 36 2.15 6.44 3.08
C LEU A 36 1.81 6.53 1.59
N GLU A 37 0.70 7.17 1.21
CA GLU A 37 0.34 7.37 -0.21
C GLU A 37 1.44 8.12 -0.98
N ARG A 38 1.98 9.21 -0.40
CA ARG A 38 3.06 9.98 -1.03
C ARG A 38 4.36 9.18 -1.11
N TRP A 39 4.68 8.38 -0.11
CA TRP A 39 5.85 7.51 -0.18
C TRP A 39 5.70 6.45 -1.28
N LEU A 40 4.52 5.81 -1.40
CA LEU A 40 4.24 4.87 -2.48
C LEU A 40 4.34 5.53 -3.85
N LEU A 41 3.84 6.77 -4.00
CA LEU A 41 3.93 7.52 -5.25
C LEU A 41 5.37 7.90 -5.59
N LYS A 42 6.17 8.26 -4.57
CA LYS A 42 7.61 8.51 -4.74
C LYS A 42 8.31 7.25 -5.23
N ALA A 43 8.01 6.09 -4.64
CA ALA A 43 8.59 4.82 -5.05
C ALA A 43 8.20 4.47 -6.50
N LEU A 44 6.93 4.64 -6.88
CA LEU A 44 6.44 4.48 -8.25
C LEU A 44 7.21 5.35 -9.25
N CYS A 45 7.32 6.66 -8.97
CA CYS A 45 8.05 7.60 -9.83
C CYS A 45 9.53 7.24 -9.94
N GLY A 46 10.17 6.85 -8.83
CA GLY A 46 11.56 6.43 -8.79
C GLY A 46 11.82 5.20 -9.67
N LEU A 47 11.01 4.16 -9.50
CA LEU A 47 11.12 2.90 -10.26
C LEU A 47 10.81 3.09 -11.75
N ALA A 48 9.85 3.95 -12.09
CA ALA A 48 9.54 4.30 -13.47
C ALA A 48 10.72 5.04 -14.13
N SER A 49 11.28 6.03 -13.43
CA SER A 49 12.42 6.83 -13.95
C SER A 49 13.69 6.01 -14.11
N SER A 50 13.90 4.99 -13.27
CA SER A 50 15.07 4.11 -13.34
C SER A 50 14.89 2.92 -14.30
N ASN A 51 13.74 2.80 -14.98
CA ASN A 51 13.39 1.64 -15.80
C ASN A 51 13.56 0.30 -15.06
N SER A 52 13.27 0.27 -13.76
CA SER A 52 13.48 -0.93 -12.92
C SER A 52 12.31 -1.91 -12.96
N PHE A 53 11.19 -1.54 -13.59
CA PHE A 53 10.10 -2.48 -13.80
C PHE A 53 10.43 -3.45 -14.93
N VAL A 54 10.22 -4.75 -14.68
CA VAL A 54 10.24 -5.77 -15.74
C VAL A 54 8.87 -5.76 -16.39
N LEU A 55 8.76 -5.08 -17.54
CA LEU A 55 7.51 -4.89 -18.28
C LEU A 55 7.69 -5.26 -19.75
N ASP A 56 6.55 -5.44 -20.43
CA ASP A 56 6.53 -5.51 -21.88
C ASP A 56 7.11 -4.23 -22.51
N ARG A 57 7.81 -4.38 -23.64
CA ARG A 57 8.57 -3.31 -24.31
C ARG A 57 7.75 -2.09 -24.74
N HIS A 58 6.42 -2.14 -24.64
CA HIS A 58 5.50 -1.09 -25.10
C HIS A 58 4.83 -0.31 -23.97
N ALA A 59 5.21 -0.55 -22.70
CA ALA A 59 4.62 0.20 -21.59
C ALA A 59 5.08 1.66 -21.60
N ASP A 60 4.12 2.59 -21.49
CA ASP A 60 4.38 4.01 -21.29
C ASP A 60 4.62 4.27 -19.80
N LEU A 61 5.89 4.56 -19.47
CA LEU A 61 6.38 4.88 -18.14
C LEU A 61 6.47 6.40 -17.88
N SER A 62 5.88 7.23 -18.74
CA SER A 62 5.87 8.67 -18.54
C SER A 62 5.19 9.04 -17.22
N ILE A 63 5.84 9.92 -16.46
CA ILE A 63 5.33 10.40 -15.17
C ILE A 63 4.52 11.68 -15.43
N PRO A 64 3.19 11.67 -15.20
CA PRO A 64 2.38 12.87 -15.36
C PRO A 64 2.80 13.97 -14.39
N LYS A 65 2.79 15.23 -14.85
CA LYS A 65 3.15 16.39 -14.02
C LYS A 65 2.37 16.46 -12.71
N TYR A 66 1.07 16.13 -12.71
CA TYR A 66 0.26 16.20 -11.50
C TYR A 66 0.72 15.22 -10.39
N TRP A 67 1.42 14.13 -10.74
CA TRP A 67 2.03 13.23 -9.74
C TRP A 67 3.16 13.94 -9.00
N LEU A 68 3.97 14.71 -9.73
CA LEU A 68 5.03 15.52 -9.14
C LEU A 68 4.45 16.64 -8.27
N ASP A 69 3.33 17.23 -8.69
CA ASP A 69 2.64 18.24 -7.88
C ASP A 69 2.12 17.65 -6.55
N ILE A 70 1.64 16.39 -6.53
CA ILE A 70 1.28 15.68 -5.28
C ILE A 70 2.50 15.46 -4.38
N LEU A 71 3.66 15.12 -4.96
CA LEU A 71 4.89 14.84 -4.21
C LEU A 71 5.56 16.10 -3.64
N PHE A 72 5.62 17.17 -4.42
CA PHE A 72 6.47 18.33 -4.11
C PHE A 72 5.69 19.60 -3.75
N SER A 73 4.43 19.71 -4.17
CA SER A 73 3.62 20.92 -3.95
C SER A 73 2.56 20.73 -2.85
N GLY A 74 2.52 19.56 -2.20
CA GLY A 74 1.55 19.26 -1.14
C GLY A 74 0.12 19.04 -1.65
N THR A 75 -0.09 18.96 -2.97
CA THR A 75 -1.40 18.65 -3.57
C THR A 75 -1.92 17.33 -3.01
N GLN A 76 -3.23 17.27 -2.74
CA GLN A 76 -3.90 16.05 -2.29
C GLN A 76 -4.16 15.11 -3.47
N PHE A 77 -4.22 13.81 -3.19
CA PHE A 77 -4.72 12.86 -4.19
C PHE A 77 -6.19 13.16 -4.50
N PRO A 78 -6.61 13.13 -5.78
CA PRO A 78 -8.01 13.22 -6.15
C PRO A 78 -8.83 12.09 -5.52
N ASP A 79 -10.12 12.35 -5.31
CA ASP A 79 -11.05 11.36 -4.79
C ASP A 79 -11.05 10.08 -5.63
N GLY A 80 -10.92 8.93 -4.95
CA GLY A 80 -10.82 7.63 -5.60
C GLY A 80 -9.45 7.36 -6.23
N GLN A 81 -8.43 8.19 -6.02
CA GLN A 81 -7.02 7.86 -6.30
C GLN A 81 -6.26 7.76 -4.98
N GLY A 82 -5.26 6.88 -4.92
CA GLY A 82 -4.45 6.68 -3.72
C GLY A 82 -4.39 5.21 -3.30
N LEU A 83 -4.40 4.98 -1.99
CA LEU A 83 -4.16 3.67 -1.38
C LEU A 83 -5.40 2.79 -1.37
N TYR A 84 -5.19 1.54 -1.78
CA TYR A 84 -6.12 0.44 -1.75
C TYR A 84 -5.52 -0.75 -1.03
N VAL A 85 -6.35 -1.48 -0.29
CA VAL A 85 -5.95 -2.73 0.38
C VAL A 85 -6.96 -3.82 0.08
N CYS A 86 -6.48 -5.01 -0.27
CA CYS A 86 -7.34 -6.15 -0.59
C CYS A 86 -8.20 -6.51 0.64
N ARG A 87 -9.51 -6.66 0.44
CA ARG A 87 -10.48 -7.03 1.49
C ARG A 87 -11.22 -8.35 1.20
N SER A 88 -10.82 -9.05 0.14
CA SER A 88 -11.44 -10.32 -0.25
C SER A 88 -11.30 -11.35 0.89
N LYS A 89 -12.42 -12.01 1.24
CA LYS A 89 -12.44 -13.09 2.24
C LYS A 89 -11.51 -14.23 1.82
N GLY A 90 -10.78 -14.80 2.78
CA GLY A 90 -9.85 -15.91 2.53
C GLY A 90 -8.59 -15.51 1.77
N HIS A 91 -8.35 -14.20 1.57
CA HIS A 91 -7.06 -13.75 1.09
C HIS A 91 -6.04 -13.94 2.22
N GLU A 92 -5.29 -15.03 2.12
CA GLU A 92 -4.16 -15.26 2.99
C GLU A 92 -2.98 -14.44 2.49
N PHE A 93 -2.44 -13.63 3.40
CA PHE A 93 -1.23 -12.86 3.14
C PHE A 93 -0.02 -13.77 3.31
N LYS A 94 0.10 -14.77 2.41
CA LYS A 94 1.25 -15.66 2.30
C LYS A 94 2.29 -14.99 1.41
N GLY A 95 3.45 -14.69 1.97
CA GLY A 95 4.57 -14.15 1.22
C GLY A 95 5.89 -14.55 1.83
N PRO A 96 6.95 -14.67 1.02
CA PRO A 96 8.29 -14.75 1.58
C PRO A 96 8.49 -13.54 2.49
N SER A 97 9.20 -13.78 3.58
CA SER A 97 9.82 -12.76 4.41
C SER A 97 10.54 -11.73 3.51
N GLY A 98 9.90 -10.60 3.17
CA GLY A 98 10.45 -9.69 2.17
C GLY A 98 9.46 -8.72 1.54
N LEU A 99 9.93 -8.12 0.44
CA LEU A 99 9.28 -7.07 -0.33
C LEU A 99 9.11 -7.53 -1.78
N ALA A 100 7.88 -7.54 -2.28
CA ALA A 100 7.60 -7.67 -3.71
C ALA A 100 6.93 -6.41 -4.23
N ILE A 101 7.30 -6.01 -5.45
CA ILE A 101 6.82 -4.78 -6.09
C ILE A 101 6.33 -5.15 -7.50
N GLN A 102 5.17 -4.64 -7.88
CA GLN A 102 4.58 -4.86 -9.20
C GLN A 102 4.01 -3.55 -9.75
N ALA A 103 4.37 -3.20 -10.98
CA ALA A 103 3.74 -2.08 -11.68
C ALA A 103 2.30 -2.43 -12.09
N ILE A 104 1.40 -1.45 -12.00
CA ILE A 104 0.03 -1.57 -12.49
C ILE A 104 -0.05 -0.79 -13.79
N ILE A 105 -0.37 -1.51 -14.87
CA ILE A 105 -0.49 -0.97 -16.22
C ILE A 105 -1.96 -1.02 -16.65
N SER A 106 -2.46 0.07 -17.21
CA SER A 106 -3.81 0.15 -17.78
C SER A 106 -3.93 -0.68 -19.07
N GLY A 107 -5.17 -0.92 -19.52
CA GLY A 107 -5.43 -1.59 -20.81
C GLY A 107 -4.85 -0.87 -22.04
N HIS A 108 -4.40 0.38 -21.89
CA HIS A 108 -3.73 1.16 -22.93
C HIS A 108 -2.20 1.16 -22.80
N GLY A 109 -1.62 0.31 -21.95
CA GLY A 109 -0.17 0.21 -21.78
C GLY A 109 0.44 1.33 -20.91
N ARG A 110 -0.37 2.22 -20.34
CA ARG A 110 0.13 3.31 -19.47
C ARG A 110 0.25 2.88 -18.02
N LEU A 111 1.34 3.27 -17.37
CA LEU A 111 1.53 3.12 -15.93
C LEU A 111 0.47 3.90 -15.14
N THR A 112 -0.26 3.20 -14.27
CA THR A 112 -1.32 3.80 -13.45
C THR A 112 -1.17 3.54 -11.96
N GLY A 113 -0.18 2.76 -11.52
CA GLY A 113 -0.03 2.48 -10.10
C GLY A 113 1.09 1.49 -9.79
N ILE A 114 1.10 1.07 -8.53
CA ILE A 114 2.07 0.11 -7.99
C ILE A 114 1.41 -0.75 -6.91
N GLY A 115 1.68 -2.05 -6.96
CA GLY A 115 1.39 -3.00 -5.89
C GLY A 115 2.66 -3.26 -5.08
N PHE A 116 2.54 -3.17 -3.76
CA PHE A 116 3.55 -3.57 -2.79
C PHE A 116 3.01 -4.77 -2.01
N LYS A 117 3.85 -5.80 -1.85
CA LYS A 117 3.64 -6.84 -0.85
C LYS A 117 4.79 -6.80 0.14
N ILE A 118 4.49 -6.49 1.41
CA ILE A 118 5.48 -6.34 2.48
C ILE A 118 5.08 -7.27 3.61
N CYS A 119 5.88 -8.28 3.91
CA CYS A 119 5.61 -9.22 5.02
C CYS A 119 4.17 -9.77 4.98
N GLY A 120 3.70 -10.15 3.78
CA GLY A 120 2.33 -10.58 3.56
C GLY A 120 1.40 -9.44 3.15
N TYR A 121 1.43 -8.27 3.80
CA TYR A 121 0.50 -7.16 3.54
C TYR A 121 0.55 -6.67 2.09
N GLU A 122 -0.61 -6.68 1.41
CA GLU A 122 -0.76 -6.17 0.03
C GLU A 122 -1.34 -4.76 0.02
N LEU A 123 -0.51 -3.80 -0.38
CA LEU A 123 -0.85 -2.39 -0.56
C LEU A 123 -0.86 -2.07 -2.05
N VAL A 124 -1.89 -1.41 -2.54
CA VAL A 124 -1.99 -0.98 -3.94
C VAL A 124 -2.17 0.52 -4.00
N LEU A 125 -1.24 1.24 -4.60
CA LEU A 125 -1.43 2.63 -4.99
C LEU A 125 -1.97 2.67 -6.42
N SER A 126 -3.13 3.30 -6.62
CA SER A 126 -3.72 3.50 -7.94
C SER A 126 -3.96 4.99 -8.22
N MET A 127 -3.33 5.49 -9.28
CA MET A 127 -3.44 6.87 -9.78
C MET A 127 -4.56 7.05 -10.80
N SER A 128 -5.20 5.96 -11.23
CA SER A 128 -6.44 5.98 -12.02
C SER A 128 -7.68 5.67 -11.18
N GLY A 129 -7.48 5.14 -9.96
CA GLY A 129 -8.54 4.65 -9.10
C GLY A 129 -9.15 3.32 -9.54
N PHE A 130 -10.01 2.78 -8.68
CA PHE A 130 -10.86 1.61 -8.96
C PHE A 130 -12.33 1.98 -8.74
N SER A 131 -13.06 2.22 -9.83
CA SER A 131 -14.44 2.71 -9.81
C SER A 131 -15.41 1.78 -9.08
N SER A 132 -15.22 0.46 -9.21
CA SER A 132 -16.03 -0.56 -8.53
C SER A 132 -15.37 -1.14 -7.28
N ARG A 133 -14.25 -0.55 -6.81
CA ARG A 133 -13.41 -1.14 -5.75
C ARG A 133 -12.92 -2.55 -6.09
N ARG A 134 -12.83 -2.87 -7.39
CA ARG A 134 -12.34 -4.16 -7.88
C ARG A 134 -11.12 -4.00 -8.76
N PHE A 135 -10.15 -4.87 -8.54
CA PHE A 135 -8.95 -4.96 -9.35
C PHE A 135 -8.54 -6.43 -9.41
N ASP A 136 -8.23 -6.93 -10.61
CA ASP A 136 -7.85 -8.33 -10.82
C ASP A 136 -8.84 -9.33 -10.19
N GLY A 137 -10.15 -9.09 -10.40
CA GLY A 137 -11.24 -9.91 -9.86
C GLY A 137 -11.48 -9.79 -8.34
N ARG A 138 -10.56 -9.18 -7.58
CA ARG A 138 -10.60 -9.07 -6.11
C ARG A 138 -11.21 -7.74 -5.66
N GLU A 139 -11.72 -7.71 -4.43
CA GLU A 139 -12.25 -6.49 -3.80
C GLU A 139 -11.19 -5.77 -2.96
N PHE A 140 -11.22 -4.44 -3.00
CA PHE A 140 -10.30 -3.58 -2.27
C PHE A 140 -11.04 -2.52 -1.47
N ALA A 141 -10.53 -2.16 -0.30
CA ALA A 141 -10.93 -0.97 0.44
C ALA A 141 -10.04 0.20 0.05
N TYR A 142 -10.65 1.34 -0.26
CA TYR A 142 -9.94 2.60 -0.48
C TYR A 142 -9.69 3.29 0.86
N ARG A 143 -8.42 3.60 1.16
CA ARG A 143 -8.01 4.27 2.40
C ARG A 143 -8.66 3.63 3.65
N PRO A 144 -8.34 2.36 3.95
CA PRO A 144 -8.87 1.71 5.14
C PRO A 144 -8.40 2.43 6.40
N LEU A 145 -9.20 2.39 7.46
CA LEU A 145 -8.83 2.97 8.75
C LEU A 145 -7.76 2.13 9.43
N GLU A 146 -7.84 0.80 9.31
CA GLU A 146 -7.03 -0.11 10.12
C GLU A 146 -6.68 -1.38 9.35
N LEU A 147 -5.44 -1.83 9.51
CA LEU A 147 -5.01 -3.20 9.21
C LEU A 147 -4.83 -3.93 10.53
N TYR A 148 -5.67 -4.94 10.75
CA TYR A 148 -5.71 -5.68 12.00
C TYR A 148 -5.23 -7.11 11.78
N ALA A 149 -4.14 -7.47 12.44
CA ALA A 149 -3.52 -8.78 12.38
C ALA A 149 -3.63 -9.47 13.73
N THR A 150 -4.02 -10.74 13.72
CA THR A 150 -4.17 -11.56 14.92
C THR A 150 -3.60 -12.96 14.68
N ALA A 151 -2.87 -13.46 15.67
CA ALA A 151 -2.40 -14.84 15.74
C ALA A 151 -2.58 -15.39 17.16
N ASN A 152 -2.21 -16.64 17.39
CA ASN A 152 -2.40 -17.31 18.69
C ASN A 152 -1.76 -16.57 19.88
N ASP A 153 -0.69 -15.80 19.64
CA ASP A 153 0.15 -15.19 20.66
C ASP A 153 0.48 -13.71 20.41
N PHE A 154 -0.13 -13.06 19.42
CA PHE A 154 -0.02 -11.62 19.25
C PHE A 154 -1.26 -11.00 18.61
N GLU A 155 -1.43 -9.71 18.87
CA GLU A 155 -2.45 -8.85 18.31
C GLU A 155 -1.78 -7.55 17.87
N LYS A 156 -2.01 -7.15 16.61
CA LYS A 156 -1.38 -5.97 16.03
C LYS A 156 -2.39 -5.17 15.23
N SER A 157 -2.41 -3.88 15.47
CA SER A 157 -3.22 -2.91 14.76
C SER A 157 -2.32 -1.83 14.15
N ILE A 158 -2.51 -1.58 12.86
CA ILE A 158 -1.90 -0.47 12.13
C ILE A 158 -3.02 0.45 11.69
N VAL A 159 -3.14 1.60 12.35
CA VAL A 159 -4.20 2.58 12.13
C VAL A 159 -3.67 3.74 11.29
N PHE A 160 -4.48 4.14 10.32
CA PHE A 160 -4.20 5.26 9.42
C PHE A 160 -5.16 6.42 9.68
N SER A 161 -4.61 7.63 9.77
CA SER A 161 -5.41 8.85 9.74
C SER A 161 -5.57 9.35 8.31
N TRP A 162 -6.80 9.69 7.94
CA TRP A 162 -7.16 10.21 6.62
C TRP A 162 -7.99 11.49 6.75
N ASP A 163 -7.86 12.35 5.75
CA ASP A 163 -8.78 13.45 5.49
C ASP A 163 -9.47 13.19 4.14
N GLY A 164 -10.71 13.63 3.99
CA GLY A 164 -11.47 13.49 2.74
C GLY A 164 -12.12 12.11 2.58
N GLN A 165 -12.35 11.70 1.32
CA GLN A 165 -13.04 10.44 1.04
C GLN A 165 -12.17 9.23 1.40
N ALA A 166 -12.76 8.29 2.14
CA ALA A 166 -12.16 7.03 2.55
C ALA A 166 -13.26 6.02 2.89
N ASP A 167 -12.97 4.72 2.77
CA ASP A 167 -13.91 3.66 3.17
C ASP A 167 -13.85 3.42 4.70
N LEU A 168 -12.77 3.82 5.38
CA LEU A 168 -12.57 3.82 6.85
C LEU A 168 -12.84 2.49 7.59
N GLY A 169 -12.89 1.37 6.88
CA GLY A 169 -13.08 0.05 7.49
C GLY A 169 -11.79 -0.54 8.07
N THR A 170 -11.96 -1.50 8.98
CA THR A 170 -10.88 -2.40 9.42
C THR A 170 -10.74 -3.57 8.45
N ILE A 171 -9.50 -3.84 8.04
CA ILE A 171 -9.14 -4.99 7.21
C ILE A 171 -8.47 -6.02 8.12
N ALA A 172 -9.15 -7.14 8.34
CA ALA A 172 -8.58 -8.27 9.05
C ALA A 172 -7.58 -9.01 8.16
N VAL A 173 -6.36 -9.19 8.66
CA VAL A 173 -5.24 -9.82 7.99
C VAL A 173 -4.97 -11.15 8.70
N SER A 174 -5.28 -12.25 8.03
CA SER A 174 -4.86 -13.58 8.47
C SER A 174 -3.46 -13.86 7.94
N LEU A 175 -2.51 -14.02 8.85
CA LEU A 175 -1.12 -14.32 8.51
C LEU A 175 -0.95 -15.83 8.64
N GLY A 176 -0.57 -16.47 7.55
CA GLY A 176 -0.25 -17.89 7.59
C GLY A 176 1.06 -18.11 8.34
N GLU A 177 1.11 -19.13 9.20
CA GLU A 177 2.36 -19.63 9.74
C GLU A 177 3.23 -20.13 8.56
N THR A 178 4.38 -19.49 8.34
CA THR A 178 5.41 -19.95 7.38
C THR A 178 6.33 -20.97 8.00
#